data_AF-A0A3N0VDH6-F1
#
_entry.id   AF-A0A3N0VDH6-F1
#
_cell.length_a   1.000
_cell.length_b   1.000
_cell.length_c   1.000
_cell.angle_alpha   90.00
_cell.angle_beta   90.00
_cell.angle_gamma   90.00
#
_symmetry.space_group_name_H-M   'P 1'
#
loop_
_entity.id
_entity.type
_entity.pdbx_description
1 polymer ?
#
loop_
_entity_poly.entity_id
_entity_poly.type
_entity_poly.pdbx_seq_one_letter_code
_entity_poly.pdbx_strand_id
1 'polypeptide(L)'
;MGGRRGFSRHSGGSRNPVHPTWEGITGLDTGFRRYDETGEGWHGEHFFVYILASGKNGTLYAGVTSDLVRRVWQHKSKVVEGFTKKYGVDQLVWFEAHDNAESAIAREKQIKEWRRQWKRELIEKNNPAWRDLYEDICGESPSRHSGESRNPVHPAWEKIEGLDTGFCRYDGVGNMVELPEPPTLLLNLDKGVLYLTLNRPESRNAMSPEMLADIEAVFAAIAADDGVRAVVLRGEGGHFCAGADLKSMMGARDTVPRSVGAGAGAGAPPAPTSLRSDAVSEPRGLKPPAPGEPDPIAGINRAFGSMLRRVQNAPQVVIAVCEGAVLGGGFGLACVSDIAFAHVDAKFGMPETTRGLPPAQIAPFVVERIGLTQARRLALTGAQFRGAEALRLGLVHEGFASEEELQTKLADTLKQVLGCAPKANAVTKAILLNVGKLDMDAVLDDAAAKFAACVRGLEAPEGIAAFMQKRAPKWAQ
;
A
#
# COMPACT_ATOMS: atom_id res chain seq x y z
N MET A 1 30.57 70.27 17.72
CA MET A 1 29.36 70.40 16.88
C MET A 1 29.27 69.11 16.07
N GLY A 2 28.47 68.10 16.43
CA GLY A 2 27.01 68.02 16.20
C GLY A 2 26.74 67.69 14.72
N GLY A 3 26.08 66.62 14.28
CA GLY A 3 25.41 65.50 14.93
C GLY A 3 24.67 64.63 13.90
N ARG A 4 23.95 63.61 14.40
CA ARG A 4 22.82 62.83 13.81
C ARG A 4 23.14 61.84 12.68
N ARG A 5 23.11 60.53 12.94
CA ARG A 5 21.95 59.59 12.99
C ARG A 5 21.36 59.27 11.61
N GLY A 6 21.66 58.06 11.13
CA GLY A 6 20.85 57.31 10.16
C GLY A 6 20.66 55.88 10.67
N PHE A 7 19.50 55.62 11.28
CA PHE A 7 19.01 54.27 11.56
C PHE A 7 18.34 53.77 10.27
N SER A 8 18.75 52.62 9.74
CA SER A 8 17.91 51.85 8.81
C SER A 8 17.69 50.46 9.41
N ARG A 9 16.42 50.08 9.49
CA ARG A 9 15.91 48.84 10.08
C ARG A 9 16.24 47.66 9.17
N HIS A 10 16.87 46.62 9.71
CA HIS A 10 16.75 45.28 9.17
C HIS A 10 15.70 44.51 9.97
N SER A 11 14.53 44.37 9.35
CA SER A 11 13.45 43.47 9.72
C SER A 11 13.92 42.02 9.64
N GLY A 12 13.54 41.23 10.64
CA GLY A 12 13.89 39.82 10.76
C GLY A 12 13.43 38.99 9.56
N GLY A 13 14.36 38.21 9.02
CA GLY A 13 14.08 37.08 8.15
C GLY A 13 14.19 35.78 8.96
N SER A 14 13.10 35.02 8.94
CA SER A 14 13.01 33.63 9.39
C SER A 14 14.19 32.79 8.84
N ARG A 15 14.98 32.17 9.72
CA ARG A 15 15.97 31.16 9.35
C ARG A 15 15.24 29.84 9.08
N ASN A 16 14.91 29.57 7.82
CA ASN A 16 14.72 28.19 7.37
C ASN A 16 16.10 27.52 7.35
N PRO A 17 16.30 26.33 7.97
CA PRO A 17 17.54 25.59 7.83
C PRO A 17 17.71 25.14 6.37
N VAL A 18 18.87 25.49 5.82
CA VAL A 18 19.31 25.20 4.47
C VAL A 18 19.68 23.72 4.35
N HIS A 19 19.26 23.10 3.25
CA HIS A 19 19.56 21.73 2.82
C HIS A 19 21.09 21.48 2.78
N PRO A 20 21.62 20.40 3.40
CA PRO A 20 22.94 19.89 3.05
C PRO A 20 22.84 19.06 1.77
N THR A 21 23.68 19.38 0.78
CA THR A 21 23.90 18.60 -0.44
C THR A 21 24.81 17.41 -0.14
N TRP A 22 24.37 16.21 -0.49
CA TRP A 22 25.05 14.92 -0.24
C TRP A 22 26.16 14.60 -1.25
N GLU A 23 27.13 15.50 -1.41
CA GLU A 23 28.36 15.21 -2.15
C GLU A 23 29.53 15.16 -1.16
N GLY A 24 29.90 13.97 -0.67
CA GLY A 24 31.11 13.89 0.17
C GLY A 24 31.38 12.67 1.05
N ILE A 25 30.75 11.51 0.87
CA ILE A 25 31.14 10.30 1.62
C ILE A 25 31.34 9.14 0.66
N THR A 26 32.57 9.00 0.15
CA THR A 26 33.04 7.78 -0.53
C THR A 26 33.73 6.87 0.47
N GLY A 27 33.26 5.64 0.58
CA GLY A 27 33.98 4.52 1.20
C GLY A 27 33.58 4.21 2.64
N LEU A 28 32.48 3.49 2.83
CA LEU A 28 32.24 2.68 4.02
C LEU A 28 31.56 1.36 3.62
N ASP A 29 32.22 0.27 4.00
CA ASP A 29 31.84 -1.13 3.85
C ASP A 29 30.55 -1.44 4.63
N THR A 30 29.54 -2.00 3.97
CA THR A 30 28.17 -2.19 4.50
C THR A 30 27.78 -3.68 4.58
N GLY A 31 28.62 -4.48 5.24
CA GLY A 31 28.36 -5.91 5.44
C GLY A 31 27.78 -6.24 6.80
N PHE A 32 26.54 -6.73 6.85
CA PHE A 32 26.11 -7.71 7.86
C PHE A 32 25.90 -9.07 7.16
N ARG A 33 27.01 -9.78 7.00
CA ARG A 33 27.05 -11.23 6.76
C ARG A 33 27.70 -11.85 7.99
N ARG A 34 26.97 -12.70 8.70
CA ARG A 34 27.60 -13.82 9.42
C ARG A 34 27.27 -15.08 8.61
N TYR A 35 28.29 -15.65 8.01
CA TYR A 35 28.24 -17.02 7.52
C TYR A 35 28.48 -17.94 8.73
N ASP A 36 27.65 -18.94 8.92
CA ASP A 36 28.08 -20.13 9.64
C ASP A 36 29.02 -20.97 8.75
N GLU A 37 29.69 -21.95 9.35
CA GLU A 37 30.65 -22.82 8.65
C GLU A 37 30.00 -23.68 7.54
N THR A 38 28.68 -23.61 7.39
CA THR A 38 27.89 -24.32 6.36
C THR A 38 27.39 -23.43 5.22
N GLY A 39 27.54 -22.11 5.30
CA GLY A 39 27.28 -21.19 4.19
C GLY A 39 25.81 -20.90 3.89
N GLU A 40 24.89 -21.17 4.84
CA GLU A 40 23.49 -20.73 4.75
C GLU A 40 23.32 -19.40 5.50
N GLY A 41 22.83 -18.36 4.84
CA GLY A 41 22.65 -17.03 5.44
C GLY A 41 21.26 -16.84 6.07
N TRP A 42 21.21 -16.39 7.31
CA TRP A 42 19.96 -16.06 8.02
C TRP A 42 19.26 -14.81 7.44
N HIS A 43 17.92 -14.84 7.41
CA HIS A 43 17.04 -13.79 6.88
C HIS A 43 16.62 -12.78 7.97
N GLY A 44 16.08 -11.60 7.63
CA GLY A 44 15.57 -10.65 8.64
C GLY A 44 14.29 -11.18 9.31
N GLU A 45 14.35 -11.57 10.59
CA GLU A 45 13.33 -12.44 11.22
C GLU A 45 12.34 -11.77 12.19
N HIS A 46 12.28 -10.44 12.30
CA HIS A 46 11.56 -9.82 13.44
C HIS A 46 10.50 -8.75 13.10
N PHE A 47 9.35 -8.89 13.76
CA PHE A 47 8.29 -7.89 13.89
C PHE A 47 8.40 -7.18 15.24
N PHE A 48 8.03 -5.91 15.32
CA PHE A 48 8.15 -5.10 16.52
C PHE A 48 6.79 -4.60 16.99
N VAL A 49 6.51 -4.76 18.28
CA VAL A 49 5.49 -3.98 18.98
C VAL A 49 6.18 -2.82 19.64
N TYR A 50 5.64 -1.61 19.49
CA TYR A 50 6.27 -0.40 20.02
C TYR A 50 5.27 0.52 20.69
N ILE A 51 5.76 1.33 21.63
CA ILE A 51 4.99 2.38 22.31
C ILE A 51 5.69 3.72 22.08
N LEU A 52 4.91 4.68 21.58
CA LEU A 52 5.29 6.07 21.51
C LEU A 52 4.61 6.89 22.61
N ALA A 53 5.27 7.95 23.06
CA ALA A 53 4.72 8.89 24.02
C ALA A 53 4.89 10.34 23.55
N SER A 54 4.02 11.23 24.04
CA SER A 54 4.21 12.69 23.93
C SER A 54 5.08 13.26 25.07
N GLY A 55 5.71 12.39 25.87
CA GLY A 55 6.43 12.72 27.10
C GLY A 55 5.95 11.92 28.32
N LYS A 56 6.67 12.02 29.44
CA LYS A 56 6.35 11.31 30.70
C LYS A 56 4.96 11.71 31.21
N ASN A 57 4.10 10.72 31.45
CA ASN A 57 2.68 10.89 31.78
C ASN A 57 1.80 11.50 30.67
N GLY A 58 2.29 11.60 29.44
CA GLY A 58 1.57 12.12 28.28
C GLY A 58 0.71 11.08 27.53
N THR A 59 0.27 11.43 26.32
CA THR A 59 -0.51 10.51 25.47
C THR A 59 0.36 9.35 25.03
N LEU A 60 -0.20 8.13 25.06
CA LEU A 60 0.49 6.92 24.60
C LEU A 60 -0.14 6.40 23.33
N TYR A 61 0.69 5.90 22.43
CA TYR A 61 0.28 5.18 21.23
C TYR A 61 1.03 3.86 21.18
N ALA A 62 0.34 2.77 20.86
CA ALA A 62 0.94 1.46 20.66
C ALA A 62 0.67 0.98 19.23
N GLY A 63 1.65 0.34 18.60
CA GLY A 63 1.54 -0.15 17.23
C GLY A 63 2.46 -1.35 16.97
N VAL A 64 2.30 -1.92 15.77
CA VAL A 64 3.12 -3.02 15.24
C VAL A 64 3.78 -2.58 13.94
N THR A 65 5.00 -3.02 13.68
CA THR A 65 5.73 -2.77 12.44
C THR A 65 6.78 -3.85 12.19
N SER A 66 7.10 -4.16 10.94
CA SER A 66 8.29 -4.96 10.57
C SER A 66 9.56 -4.10 10.48
N ASP A 67 9.42 -2.78 10.47
CA ASP A 67 10.54 -1.82 10.40
C ASP A 67 10.33 -0.74 11.48
N LEU A 68 11.01 -0.91 12.61
CA LEU A 68 10.85 -0.04 13.77
C LEU A 68 11.47 1.34 13.55
N VAL A 69 12.67 1.39 12.96
CA VAL A 69 13.39 2.65 12.73
C VAL A 69 12.58 3.53 11.79
N ARG A 70 12.18 3.01 10.63
CA ARG A 70 11.37 3.78 9.68
C ARG A 70 10.06 4.25 10.29
N ARG A 71 9.39 3.38 11.06
CA ARG A 71 8.08 3.71 11.62
C ARG A 71 8.17 4.83 12.65
N VAL A 72 9.19 4.83 13.50
CA VAL A 72 9.37 5.88 14.52
C VAL A 72 9.78 7.19 13.86
N TRP A 73 10.63 7.15 12.84
CA TRP A 73 10.96 8.32 12.03
C TRP A 73 9.70 9.00 11.45
N GLN A 74 8.76 8.24 10.91
CA GLN A 74 7.50 8.77 10.37
C GLN A 74 6.69 9.54 11.43
N HIS A 75 6.63 9.03 12.66
CA HIS A 75 5.95 9.70 13.76
C HIS A 75 6.69 10.98 14.20
N LYS A 76 8.03 10.95 14.23
CA LYS A 76 8.88 12.12 14.55
C LYS A 76 8.80 13.24 13.53
N SER A 77 8.84 12.88 12.25
CA SER A 77 8.78 13.83 11.14
C SER A 77 7.36 14.36 10.88
N LYS A 78 6.34 13.81 11.57
CA LYS A 78 4.92 14.22 11.48
C LYS A 78 4.36 14.18 10.05
N VAL A 79 4.94 13.31 9.23
CA VAL A 79 4.63 13.13 7.80
C VAL A 79 3.24 12.49 7.61
N VAL A 80 2.79 11.67 8.56
CA VAL A 80 1.45 11.05 8.54
C VAL A 80 0.45 11.88 9.36
N GLU A 81 -0.66 12.29 8.74
CA GLU A 81 -1.78 12.92 9.45
C GLU A 81 -2.51 11.90 10.34
N GLY A 82 -2.77 12.24 11.60
CA GLY A 82 -3.48 11.32 12.50
C GLY A 82 -3.31 11.60 14.00
N PHE A 83 -3.68 10.61 14.81
CA PHE A 83 -3.70 10.68 16.28
C PHE A 83 -2.34 11.10 16.86
N THR A 84 -1.24 10.52 16.39
CA THR A 84 0.10 10.83 16.91
C THR A 84 0.54 12.25 16.58
N LYS A 85 0.21 12.75 15.38
CA LYS A 85 0.45 14.15 14.99
C LYS A 85 -0.39 15.12 15.84
N LYS A 86 -1.67 14.80 16.05
CA LYS A 86 -2.63 15.61 16.84
C LYS A 86 -2.21 15.79 18.30
N TYR A 87 -1.61 14.76 18.91
CA TYR A 87 -1.24 14.76 20.32
C TYR A 87 0.28 14.85 20.58
N GLY A 88 1.09 15.09 19.53
CA GLY A 88 2.55 15.21 19.64
C GLY A 88 3.22 13.96 20.18
N VAL A 89 2.75 12.78 19.76
CA VAL A 89 3.24 11.47 20.22
C VAL A 89 4.35 10.99 19.28
N ASP A 90 5.59 11.33 19.58
CA ASP A 90 6.75 11.14 18.69
C ASP A 90 8.01 10.57 19.37
N GLN A 91 7.98 10.30 20.68
CA GLN A 91 9.11 9.70 21.40
C GLN A 91 8.95 8.19 21.51
N LEU A 92 9.93 7.42 21.02
CA LEU A 92 9.93 5.96 21.21
C LEU A 92 10.33 5.66 22.65
N VAL A 93 9.40 5.16 23.45
CA VAL A 93 9.66 4.91 24.87
C VAL A 93 9.76 3.44 25.24
N TRP A 94 9.31 2.55 24.35
CA TRP A 94 9.39 1.10 24.54
C TRP A 94 9.18 0.35 23.22
N PHE A 95 9.83 -0.80 23.05
CA PHE A 95 9.55 -1.76 21.99
C PHE A 95 9.90 -3.20 22.39
N GLU A 96 9.32 -4.18 21.69
CA GLU A 96 9.51 -5.63 21.86
C GLU A 96 9.54 -6.30 20.48
N ALA A 97 10.51 -7.18 20.25
CA ALA A 97 10.65 -7.94 19.00
C ALA A 97 9.93 -9.30 19.09
N HIS A 98 9.43 -9.78 17.96
CA HIS A 98 8.66 -11.01 17.78
C HIS A 98 9.07 -11.71 16.49
N ASP A 99 9.10 -13.03 16.49
CA ASP A 99 9.55 -13.83 15.34
C ASP A 99 8.51 -13.88 14.20
N ASN A 100 7.27 -13.47 14.46
CA ASN A 100 6.20 -13.43 13.46
C ASN A 100 5.16 -12.34 13.74
N ALA A 101 4.41 -11.97 12.71
CA ALA A 101 3.41 -10.91 12.75
C ALA A 101 2.26 -11.23 13.72
N GLU A 102 1.83 -12.49 13.79
CA GLU A 102 0.71 -12.91 14.64
C GLU A 102 1.01 -12.67 16.12
N SER A 103 2.20 -13.08 16.56
CA SER A 103 2.72 -12.85 17.91
C SER A 103 2.79 -11.36 18.26
N ALA A 104 3.29 -10.53 17.33
CA ALA A 104 3.34 -9.07 17.52
C ALA A 104 1.95 -8.44 17.59
N ILE A 105 1.02 -8.83 16.72
CA ILE A 105 -0.37 -8.32 16.70
C ILE A 105 -1.11 -8.73 17.96
N ALA A 106 -0.97 -9.98 18.40
CA ALA A 106 -1.59 -10.45 19.64
C ALA A 106 -1.06 -9.66 20.86
N ARG A 107 0.25 -9.41 20.89
CA ARG A 107 0.90 -8.63 21.94
C ARG A 107 0.46 -7.16 21.95
N GLU A 108 0.32 -6.54 20.79
CA GLU A 108 -0.16 -5.17 20.67
C GLU A 108 -1.63 -5.02 21.13
N LYS A 109 -2.49 -5.98 20.76
CA LYS A 109 -3.88 -6.04 21.23
C LYS A 109 -3.96 -6.11 22.75
N GLN A 110 -3.14 -6.96 23.37
CA GLN A 110 -3.06 -7.04 24.84
C GLN A 110 -2.66 -5.68 25.44
N ILE A 111 -1.60 -5.05 24.92
CA ILE A 111 -1.11 -3.76 25.43
C ILE A 111 -2.16 -2.66 25.24
N LYS A 112 -2.95 -2.67 24.17
CA LYS A 112 -4.02 -1.68 23.96
C LYS A 112 -5.10 -1.74 25.04
N GLU A 113 -5.48 -2.94 25.47
CA GLU A 113 -6.53 -3.18 26.47
C GLU A 113 -6.09 -2.92 27.93
N TRP A 114 -4.77 -2.83 28.19
CA TRP A 114 -4.27 -2.63 29.55
C TRP A 114 -4.66 -1.29 30.17
N ARG A 115 -4.82 -1.32 31.51
CA ARG A 115 -4.90 -0.10 32.32
C ARG A 115 -3.63 0.73 32.11
N ARG A 116 -3.78 2.05 32.07
CA ARG A 116 -2.69 3.00 31.85
C ARG A 116 -1.51 2.81 32.82
N GLN A 117 -1.79 2.43 34.07
CA GLN A 117 -0.77 2.15 35.07
C GLN A 117 0.16 1.01 34.65
N TRP A 118 -0.38 -0.08 34.09
CA TRP A 118 0.42 -1.23 33.66
C TRP A 118 1.28 -0.92 32.42
N LYS A 119 0.80 -0.07 31.52
CA LYS A 119 1.62 0.42 30.40
C LYS A 119 2.79 1.26 30.90
N ARG A 120 2.59 2.07 31.95
CA ARG A 120 3.68 2.82 32.59
C ARG A 120 4.69 1.91 33.27
N GLU A 121 4.22 0.92 34.02
CA GLU A 121 5.09 -0.07 34.67
C GLU A 121 5.91 -0.84 33.63
N LEU A 122 5.32 -1.19 32.48
CA LEU A 122 6.01 -1.84 31.36
C LEU A 122 7.15 -0.96 30.80
N ILE A 123 6.90 0.33 30.57
CA ILE A 123 7.91 1.28 30.09
C ILE A 123 8.98 1.50 31.15
N GLU A 124 8.58 1.81 32.39
CA GLU A 124 9.47 2.20 33.49
C GLU A 124 10.37 1.05 33.95
N LYS A 125 9.98 -0.21 33.69
CA LYS A 125 10.80 -1.40 33.98
C LYS A 125 12.18 -1.32 33.31
N ASN A 126 12.25 -0.84 32.07
CA ASN A 126 13.49 -0.80 31.29
C ASN A 126 13.86 0.60 30.79
N ASN A 127 12.96 1.59 30.93
CA ASN A 127 13.18 2.99 30.57
C ASN A 127 12.59 3.93 31.64
N PRO A 128 13.09 3.91 32.90
CA PRO A 128 12.55 4.70 34.02
C PRO A 128 12.63 6.22 33.81
N ALA A 129 13.59 6.65 32.98
CA ALA A 129 13.79 8.02 32.59
C ALA A 129 12.90 8.47 31.41
N TRP A 130 12.13 7.56 30.79
CA TRP A 130 11.30 7.85 29.61
C TRP A 130 12.10 8.50 28.47
N ARG A 131 13.34 8.04 28.27
CA ARG A 131 14.20 8.51 27.18
C ARG A 131 13.59 8.09 25.84
N ASP A 132 13.86 8.90 24.83
CA ASP A 132 13.56 8.53 23.46
C ASP A 132 14.61 7.54 22.95
N LEU A 133 14.19 6.31 22.68
CA LEU A 133 15.03 5.20 22.26
C LEU A 133 15.36 5.24 20.76
N TYR A 134 14.85 6.23 20.03
CA TYR A 134 15.02 6.32 18.58
C TYR A 134 16.49 6.44 18.15
N GLU A 135 17.29 7.26 18.84
CA GLU A 135 18.71 7.42 18.53
C GLU A 135 19.48 6.11 18.77
N ASP A 136 19.12 5.38 19.83
CA ASP A 136 19.73 4.10 20.19
C ASP A 136 19.51 3.02 19.11
N ILE A 137 18.37 3.04 18.40
CA ILE A 137 18.08 2.08 17.32
C ILE A 137 18.58 2.52 15.94
N CYS A 138 18.93 3.80 15.77
CA CYS A 138 19.49 4.34 14.52
C CYS A 138 21.02 4.15 14.40
N GLY A 139 21.68 3.60 15.43
CA GLY A 139 23.14 3.38 15.43
C GLY A 139 23.98 4.64 15.64
N GLU A 140 23.37 5.82 15.74
CA GLU A 140 24.06 7.06 16.12
C GLU A 140 24.22 7.11 17.64
N SER A 141 25.31 6.53 18.15
CA SER A 141 25.73 6.85 19.52
C SER A 141 26.04 8.35 19.61
N PRO A 142 25.49 9.09 20.60
CA PRO A 142 25.94 10.44 20.89
C PRO A 142 27.45 10.42 21.08
N SER A 143 28.13 11.34 20.41
CA SER A 143 29.59 11.45 20.32
C SER A 143 30.31 11.03 21.60
N ARG A 144 31.27 10.11 21.44
CA ARG A 144 32.24 9.73 22.47
C ARG A 144 32.93 10.98 23.00
N HIS A 145 32.50 11.46 24.16
CA HIS A 145 33.28 12.34 25.02
C HIS A 145 33.54 11.57 26.31
N SER A 146 34.82 11.29 26.53
CA SER A 146 35.50 10.90 27.77
C SER A 146 34.66 10.48 28.99
N GLY A 147 34.89 9.25 29.45
CA GLY A 147 34.84 8.88 30.87
C GLY A 147 33.50 8.41 31.41
N GLU A 148 33.44 7.12 31.74
CA GLU A 148 32.49 6.46 32.67
C GLU A 148 31.00 6.38 32.28
N SER A 149 30.60 5.18 31.86
CA SER A 149 29.50 4.37 32.41
C SER A 149 29.01 3.40 31.34
N ARG A 150 29.14 2.09 31.58
CA ARG A 150 28.49 1.06 30.75
C ARG A 150 27.00 1.38 30.70
N ASN A 151 26.48 1.69 29.51
CA ASN A 151 25.05 1.90 29.30
C ASN A 151 24.32 0.60 29.72
N PRO A 152 23.27 0.65 30.56
CA PRO A 152 22.49 -0.54 30.84
C PRO A 152 21.85 -1.00 29.54
N VAL A 153 22.20 -2.22 29.11
CA VAL A 153 21.64 -2.86 27.93
C VAL A 153 20.15 -3.08 28.21
N HIS A 154 19.27 -2.45 27.44
CA HIS A 154 17.83 -2.71 27.48
C HIS A 154 17.60 -4.21 27.22
N PRO A 155 16.77 -4.93 28.00
CA PRO A 155 16.66 -6.40 27.89
C PRO A 155 16.19 -6.91 26.51
N ALA A 156 15.56 -6.05 25.71
CA ALA A 156 15.23 -6.37 24.32
C ALA A 156 16.48 -6.47 23.42
N TRP A 157 17.57 -5.74 23.74
CA TRP A 157 18.83 -5.80 23.01
C TRP A 157 19.63 -7.08 23.29
N GLU A 158 19.49 -7.68 24.49
CA GLU A 158 20.12 -8.99 24.78
C GLU A 158 19.56 -10.12 23.89
N LYS A 159 18.34 -9.95 23.37
CA LYS A 159 17.71 -10.92 22.45
C LYS A 159 18.03 -10.68 20.98
N ILE A 160 18.71 -9.57 20.64
CA ILE A 160 18.99 -9.20 19.26
C ILE A 160 20.51 -9.10 19.08
N GLU A 161 21.16 -10.23 18.80
CA GLU A 161 22.57 -10.22 18.40
C GLU A 161 22.74 -9.59 17.02
N GLY A 162 23.68 -8.64 16.86
CA GLY A 162 24.08 -8.12 15.55
C GLY A 162 23.23 -6.96 15.01
N LEU A 163 22.67 -6.12 15.88
CA LEU A 163 21.90 -4.93 15.52
C LEU A 163 22.85 -3.83 14.96
N ASP A 164 23.23 -3.95 13.69
CA ASP A 164 23.76 -2.83 12.88
C ASP A 164 22.70 -2.47 11.84
N THR A 165 22.08 -1.31 12.05
CA THR A 165 20.96 -0.81 11.26
C THR A 165 21.43 -0.07 10.02
N GLY A 166 22.40 -0.64 9.29
CA GLY A 166 22.92 -0.15 8.02
C GLY A 166 21.84 0.00 6.94
N PHE A 167 21.18 1.15 6.92
CA PHE A 167 20.25 1.57 5.89
C PHE A 167 20.99 1.79 4.55
N CYS A 168 20.35 1.34 3.46
CA CYS A 168 20.62 1.57 2.04
C CYS A 168 21.49 0.54 1.29
N ARG A 169 20.89 -0.21 0.35
CA ARG A 169 21.58 -0.69 -0.87
C ARG A 169 20.67 -0.73 -2.13
N TYR A 170 21.35 -0.55 -3.26
CA TYR A 170 20.97 -0.07 -4.59
C TYR A 170 20.46 -1.15 -5.57
N ASP A 171 19.72 -0.72 -6.60
CA ASP A 171 19.12 -1.51 -7.71
C ASP A 171 20.11 -2.11 -8.73
N GLY A 172 21.39 -2.23 -8.40
CA GLY A 172 22.40 -2.76 -9.33
C GLY A 172 22.76 -1.84 -10.50
N VAL A 173 22.17 -0.64 -10.61
CA VAL A 173 22.54 0.41 -11.58
C VAL A 173 22.65 1.81 -10.94
N GLY A 174 22.25 1.98 -9.68
CA GLY A 174 22.55 3.16 -8.87
C GLY A 174 21.40 4.17 -8.67
N ASN A 175 20.13 3.80 -8.86
CA ASN A 175 19.00 4.72 -8.60
C ASN A 175 18.08 4.23 -7.47
N MET A 176 17.54 5.17 -6.69
CA MET A 176 16.52 4.91 -5.66
C MET A 176 15.13 4.88 -6.29
N VAL A 177 14.35 3.82 -6.07
CA VAL A 177 12.89 3.88 -6.28
C VAL A 177 12.25 4.17 -4.92
N GLU A 178 11.96 5.44 -4.67
CA GLU A 178 11.20 5.86 -3.49
C GLU A 178 9.72 5.50 -3.73
N LEU A 179 9.23 4.48 -3.03
CA LEU A 179 7.81 4.13 -3.08
C LEU A 179 7.00 5.31 -2.50
N PRO A 180 5.85 5.68 -3.10
CA PRO A 180 4.99 6.71 -2.54
C PRO A 180 4.55 6.30 -1.11
N GLU A 181 4.17 7.29 -0.29
CA GLU A 181 3.59 7.07 1.05
C GLU A 181 2.05 7.25 1.02
N PRO A 182 1.29 6.29 0.47
CA PRO A 182 -0.14 6.41 0.30
C PRO A 182 -0.88 6.34 1.64
N PRO A 183 -1.82 7.26 1.94
CA PRO A 183 -2.61 7.22 3.17
C PRO A 183 -3.60 6.04 3.20
N THR A 184 -3.96 5.45 2.05
CA THR A 184 -4.98 4.39 1.97
C THR A 184 -4.42 2.99 1.74
N LEU A 185 -3.10 2.84 1.59
CA LEU A 185 -2.43 1.56 1.37
C LEU A 185 -1.31 1.35 2.40
N LEU A 186 -1.07 0.09 2.79
CA LEU A 186 0.16 -0.30 3.48
C LEU A 186 1.07 -1.00 2.47
N LEU A 187 2.32 -0.56 2.40
CA LEU A 187 3.32 -1.09 1.48
C LEU A 187 4.45 -1.75 2.27
N ASN A 188 4.77 -3.00 1.94
CA ASN A 188 5.94 -3.71 2.45
C ASN A 188 6.66 -4.38 1.29
N LEU A 189 7.92 -4.01 1.04
CA LEU A 189 8.74 -4.62 0.01
C LEU A 189 9.72 -5.58 0.69
N ASP A 190 9.61 -6.87 0.38
CA ASP A 190 10.49 -7.91 0.92
C ASP A 190 10.95 -8.83 -0.21
N LYS A 191 12.28 -8.93 -0.39
CA LYS A 191 12.93 -9.82 -1.38
C LYS A 191 12.29 -9.80 -2.79
N GLY A 192 11.99 -8.59 -3.26
CA GLY A 192 11.38 -8.37 -4.57
C GLY A 192 9.87 -8.64 -4.64
N VAL A 193 9.21 -8.86 -3.51
CA VAL A 193 7.75 -8.95 -3.40
C VAL A 193 7.22 -7.70 -2.73
N LEU A 194 6.40 -6.93 -3.44
CA LEU A 194 5.67 -5.81 -2.87
C LEU A 194 4.31 -6.29 -2.35
N TYR A 195 4.16 -6.36 -1.04
CA TYR A 195 2.87 -6.53 -0.38
C TYR A 195 2.16 -5.18 -0.34
N LEU A 196 1.05 -5.07 -1.06
CA LEU A 196 0.20 -3.89 -1.13
C LEU A 196 -1.15 -4.24 -0.48
N THR A 197 -1.36 -3.71 0.71
CA THR A 197 -2.57 -3.95 1.50
C THR A 197 -3.50 -2.75 1.42
N LEU A 198 -4.73 -2.95 0.94
CA LEU A 198 -5.79 -1.94 0.97
C LEU A 198 -6.16 -1.66 2.45
N ASN A 199 -6.05 -0.41 2.89
CA ASN A 199 -6.11 -0.05 4.31
C ASN A 199 -7.16 1.01 4.62
N ARG A 200 -8.43 0.63 4.43
CA ARG A 200 -9.62 1.36 4.92
C ARG A 200 -10.60 0.38 5.58
N PRO A 201 -10.17 -0.40 6.59
CA PRO A 201 -10.96 -1.51 7.16
C PRO A 201 -12.31 -1.04 7.73
N GLU A 202 -12.41 0.20 8.20
CA GLU A 202 -13.66 0.82 8.68
C GLU A 202 -14.75 0.91 7.62
N SER A 203 -14.36 0.90 6.35
CA SER A 203 -15.25 0.88 5.18
C SER A 203 -15.26 -0.47 4.45
N ARG A 204 -14.63 -1.50 5.03
CA ARG A 204 -14.32 -2.78 4.34
C ARG A 204 -13.56 -2.55 3.04
N ASN A 205 -12.59 -1.64 3.09
CA ASN A 205 -11.73 -1.26 1.97
C ASN A 205 -12.51 -0.78 0.74
N ALA A 206 -13.56 0.03 0.97
CA ALA A 206 -14.28 0.65 -0.13
C ALA A 206 -13.34 1.57 -0.93
N MET A 207 -13.43 1.51 -2.26
CA MET A 207 -12.51 2.20 -3.15
C MET A 207 -12.92 3.66 -3.31
N SER A 208 -12.18 4.57 -2.68
CA SER A 208 -12.32 6.01 -2.86
C SER A 208 -11.43 6.54 -3.99
N PRO A 209 -11.65 7.78 -4.45
CA PRO A 209 -10.74 8.44 -5.39
C PRO A 209 -9.29 8.49 -4.90
N GLU A 210 -9.05 8.68 -3.61
CA GLU A 210 -7.71 8.70 -3.02
C GLU A 210 -7.05 7.33 -3.12
N MET A 211 -7.77 6.25 -2.80
CA MET A 211 -7.25 4.88 -2.95
C MET A 211 -6.97 4.51 -4.41
N LEU A 212 -7.79 5.01 -5.33
CA LEU A 212 -7.55 4.85 -6.76
C LEU A 212 -6.23 5.51 -7.18
N ALA A 213 -6.01 6.75 -6.75
CA ALA A 213 -4.78 7.50 -7.03
C ALA A 213 -3.55 6.85 -6.39
N ASP A 214 -3.68 6.36 -5.15
CA ASP A 214 -2.62 5.66 -4.44
C ASP A 214 -2.18 4.38 -5.18
N ILE A 215 -3.14 3.56 -5.63
CA ILE A 215 -2.82 2.34 -6.42
C ILE A 215 -2.15 2.73 -7.74
N GLU A 216 -2.66 3.74 -8.44
CA GLU A 216 -2.07 4.20 -9.70
C GLU A 216 -0.64 4.70 -9.51
N ALA A 217 -0.37 5.47 -8.45
CA ALA A 217 0.95 5.97 -8.11
C ALA A 217 1.95 4.83 -7.81
N VAL A 218 1.53 3.83 -7.01
CA VAL A 218 2.38 2.68 -6.69
C VAL A 218 2.72 1.88 -7.94
N PHE A 219 1.72 1.53 -8.75
CA PHE A 219 1.97 0.76 -9.98
C PHE A 219 2.75 1.56 -11.03
N ALA A 220 2.67 2.89 -11.02
CA ALA A 220 3.53 3.72 -11.85
C ALA A 220 4.99 3.72 -11.36
N ALA A 221 5.21 3.81 -10.04
CA ALA A 221 6.54 3.82 -9.43
C ALA A 221 7.33 2.52 -9.68
N ILE A 222 6.65 1.37 -9.60
CA ILE A 222 7.31 0.06 -9.80
C ILE A 222 7.38 -0.37 -11.28
N ALA A 223 6.78 0.37 -12.21
CA ALA A 223 6.61 -0.09 -13.59
C ALA A 223 7.91 -0.37 -14.33
N ALA A 224 9.01 0.29 -13.97
CA ALA A 224 10.33 0.08 -14.56
C ALA A 224 11.34 -0.56 -13.59
N ASP A 225 10.88 -0.94 -12.40
CA ASP A 225 11.73 -1.51 -11.36
C ASP A 225 11.78 -3.04 -11.48
N ASP A 226 12.87 -3.55 -12.05
CA ASP A 226 13.15 -4.98 -12.16
C ASP A 226 13.43 -5.65 -10.80
N GLY A 227 13.66 -4.85 -9.75
CA GLY A 227 13.82 -5.31 -8.37
C GLY A 227 12.49 -5.73 -7.73
N VAL A 228 11.37 -5.15 -8.18
CA VAL A 228 10.03 -5.64 -7.81
C VAL A 228 9.61 -6.70 -8.82
N ARG A 229 9.45 -7.93 -8.33
CA ARG A 229 9.20 -9.15 -9.11
C ARG A 229 7.73 -9.56 -9.08
N ALA A 230 7.10 -9.36 -7.93
CA ALA A 230 5.71 -9.69 -7.68
C ALA A 230 5.03 -8.60 -6.85
N VAL A 231 3.71 -8.46 -7.01
CA VAL A 231 2.85 -7.64 -6.16
C VAL A 231 1.78 -8.53 -5.56
N VAL A 232 1.67 -8.55 -4.24
CA VAL A 232 0.58 -9.23 -3.52
C VAL A 232 -0.44 -8.19 -3.08
N LEU A 233 -1.63 -8.23 -3.70
CA LEU A 233 -2.78 -7.40 -3.34
C LEU A 233 -3.63 -8.11 -2.28
N ARG A 234 -3.80 -7.49 -1.13
CA ARG A 234 -4.67 -7.98 -0.04
C ARG A 234 -5.45 -6.83 0.59
N GLY A 235 -6.47 -7.10 1.38
CA GLY A 235 -7.19 -6.08 2.14
C GLY A 235 -7.01 -6.25 3.65
N GLU A 236 -6.85 -5.14 4.37
CA GLU A 236 -6.78 -5.13 5.83
C GLU A 236 -8.15 -5.41 6.45
N GLY A 237 -8.19 -6.06 7.62
CA GLY A 237 -9.43 -6.29 8.36
C GLY A 237 -10.35 -7.38 7.78
N GLY A 238 -9.79 -8.37 7.06
CA GLY A 238 -10.52 -9.56 6.61
C GLY A 238 -11.53 -9.32 5.48
N HIS A 239 -11.39 -8.20 4.76
CA HIS A 239 -12.18 -7.88 3.58
C HIS A 239 -11.26 -7.39 2.47
N PHE A 240 -11.38 -7.93 1.27
CA PHE A 240 -10.60 -7.44 0.14
C PHE A 240 -11.03 -6.03 -0.25
N CYS A 241 -12.26 -5.86 -0.76
CA CYS A 241 -12.86 -4.55 -1.07
C CYS A 241 -14.38 -4.68 -1.27
N ALA A 242 -15.15 -3.84 -0.58
CA ALA A 242 -16.61 -3.82 -0.64
C ALA A 242 -17.22 -3.06 -1.84
N GLY A 243 -16.39 -2.59 -2.78
CA GLY A 243 -16.81 -1.86 -3.97
C GLY A 243 -16.50 -0.36 -3.88
N ALA A 244 -17.13 0.43 -4.76
CA ALA A 244 -16.90 1.88 -4.81
C ALA A 244 -17.45 2.59 -3.56
N ASP A 245 -16.73 3.60 -3.07
CA ASP A 245 -17.19 4.48 -2.00
C ASP A 245 -18.24 5.46 -2.54
N LEU A 246 -19.50 5.01 -2.55
CA LEU A 246 -20.64 5.78 -3.08
C LEU A 246 -20.83 7.12 -2.36
N LYS A 247 -20.46 7.23 -1.07
CA LYS A 247 -20.56 8.50 -0.34
C LYS A 247 -19.61 9.55 -0.90
N SER A 248 -18.38 9.14 -1.21
CA SER A 248 -17.36 10.01 -1.82
C SER A 248 -17.71 10.35 -3.27
N MET A 249 -18.30 9.42 -4.04
CA MET A 249 -18.79 9.70 -5.39
C MET A 249 -19.99 10.65 -5.43
N MET A 250 -20.87 10.58 -4.42
CA MET A 250 -22.05 11.44 -4.30
C MET A 250 -21.78 12.76 -3.56
N GLY A 251 -20.73 12.86 -2.75
CA GLY A 251 -20.33 14.09 -2.04
C GLY A 251 -19.86 15.23 -2.97
N ALA A 252 -19.51 14.91 -4.22
CA ALA A 252 -19.33 15.89 -5.29
C ALA A 252 -20.65 16.63 -5.68
N ARG A 253 -21.80 16.28 -5.07
CA ARG A 253 -23.07 16.99 -5.21
C ARG A 253 -23.03 18.44 -4.71
N ASP A 254 -22.17 18.76 -3.74
CA ASP A 254 -22.22 20.03 -3.00
C ASP A 254 -21.09 21.02 -3.35
N THR A 255 -20.18 20.69 -4.27
CA THR A 255 -19.00 21.53 -4.60
C THR A 255 -19.12 22.35 -5.88
N VAL A 256 -20.29 22.38 -6.54
CA VAL A 256 -20.54 23.35 -7.63
C VAL A 256 -20.79 24.72 -6.99
N PRO A 257 -19.98 25.77 -7.27
CA PRO A 257 -20.21 27.09 -6.71
C PRO A 257 -21.59 27.59 -7.13
N ARG A 258 -22.46 27.85 -6.16
CA ARG A 258 -23.69 28.60 -6.41
C ARG A 258 -23.26 29.98 -6.92
N SER A 259 -23.47 30.24 -8.21
CA SER A 259 -23.38 31.59 -8.75
C SER A 259 -24.37 32.47 -7.98
N VAL A 260 -23.86 33.41 -7.20
CA VAL A 260 -24.67 34.42 -6.52
C VAL A 260 -25.22 35.36 -7.60
N GLY A 261 -26.43 35.10 -8.07
CA GLY A 261 -27.19 36.02 -8.91
C GLY A 261 -27.79 37.12 -8.05
N ALA A 262 -27.34 38.35 -8.29
CA ALA A 262 -27.91 39.57 -7.73
C ALA A 262 -29.33 39.82 -8.30
N GLY A 263 -30.25 40.32 -7.46
CA GLY A 263 -31.55 40.83 -7.92
C GLY A 263 -32.58 40.99 -6.82
N ALA A 264 -33.02 42.23 -6.61
CA ALA A 264 -33.80 42.74 -5.49
C ALA A 264 -35.32 42.40 -5.51
N GLY A 265 -35.98 42.55 -4.35
CA GLY A 265 -37.43 42.64 -4.26
C GLY A 265 -37.96 42.51 -2.83
N ALA A 266 -38.22 43.64 -2.16
CA ALA A 266 -38.89 43.71 -0.86
C ALA A 266 -40.41 43.50 -1.01
N GLY A 267 -41.05 42.72 -0.11
CA GLY A 267 -42.51 42.65 -0.05
C GLY A 267 -43.09 41.63 0.96
N ALA A 268 -43.66 42.18 2.05
CA ALA A 268 -44.72 41.66 2.94
C ALA A 268 -44.53 40.36 3.78
N PRO A 269 -45.01 40.33 5.04
CA PRO A 269 -44.97 39.14 5.90
C PRO A 269 -46.04 38.09 5.50
N PRO A 270 -45.78 36.78 5.69
CA PRO A 270 -46.70 35.73 5.24
C PRO A 270 -47.88 35.53 6.20
N ALA A 271 -49.06 35.28 5.63
CA ALA A 271 -50.22 34.76 6.34
C ALA A 271 -50.02 33.28 6.72
N PRO A 272 -50.65 32.77 7.80
CA PRO A 272 -50.43 31.41 8.27
C PRO A 272 -51.04 30.42 7.28
N THR A 273 -50.18 29.72 6.54
CA THR A 273 -50.62 28.71 5.57
C THR A 273 -50.51 27.34 6.22
N SER A 274 -51.67 26.68 6.29
CA SER A 274 -51.94 25.26 6.52
C SER A 274 -50.74 24.31 6.46
N LEU A 275 -50.67 23.40 7.43
CA LEU A 275 -49.93 22.13 7.42
C LEU A 275 -49.82 21.57 6.00
N ARG A 276 -48.69 21.83 5.33
CA ARG A 276 -48.32 21.12 4.12
C ARG A 276 -47.79 19.78 4.59
N SER A 277 -48.45 18.72 4.14
CA SER A 277 -47.92 17.37 4.11
C SER A 277 -46.45 17.41 3.71
N ASP A 278 -45.58 16.78 4.48
CA ASP A 278 -44.19 16.51 4.11
C ASP A 278 -44.18 15.67 2.83
N ALA A 279 -44.28 16.35 1.69
CA ALA A 279 -44.05 15.76 0.38
C ALA A 279 -42.57 15.40 0.34
N VAL A 280 -42.27 14.13 0.58
CA VAL A 280 -40.97 13.55 0.26
C VAL A 280 -40.70 13.90 -1.19
N SER A 281 -39.80 14.86 -1.41
CA SER A 281 -39.49 15.34 -2.75
C SER A 281 -39.00 14.15 -3.57
N GLU A 282 -39.60 13.92 -4.74
CA GLU A 282 -39.15 12.85 -5.62
C GLU A 282 -37.64 12.95 -5.89
N PRO A 283 -36.93 11.81 -5.95
CA PRO A 283 -35.50 11.81 -6.22
C PRO A 283 -35.25 12.42 -7.61
N ARG A 284 -34.66 13.62 -7.62
CA ARG A 284 -34.26 14.31 -8.86
C ARG A 284 -32.92 13.76 -9.35
N GLY A 285 -32.84 13.49 -10.66
CA GLY A 285 -31.59 13.11 -11.33
C GLY A 285 -30.51 14.20 -11.22
N LEU A 286 -29.25 13.82 -11.41
CA LEU A 286 -28.14 14.77 -11.46
C LEU A 286 -28.25 15.65 -12.71
N LYS A 287 -27.89 16.93 -12.58
CA LYS A 287 -27.88 17.87 -13.71
C LYS A 287 -26.74 17.46 -14.67
N PRO A 288 -27.00 17.36 -15.99
CA PRO A 288 -25.93 17.12 -16.95
C PRO A 288 -24.95 18.30 -17.00
N PRO A 289 -23.71 18.09 -17.46
CA PRO A 289 -22.74 19.17 -17.67
C PRO A 289 -23.27 20.17 -18.72
N ALA A 290 -22.70 21.38 -18.75
CA ALA A 290 -23.04 22.34 -19.79
C ALA A 290 -22.59 21.82 -21.17
N PRO A 291 -23.25 22.22 -22.27
CA PRO A 291 -22.81 21.83 -23.61
C PRO A 291 -21.33 22.17 -23.85
N GLY A 292 -20.54 21.17 -24.21
CA GLY A 292 -19.09 21.32 -24.46
C GLY A 292 -18.20 21.13 -23.23
N GLU A 293 -18.74 21.03 -22.01
CA GLU A 293 -17.97 20.71 -20.81
C GLU A 293 -17.86 19.19 -20.60
N PRO A 294 -16.71 18.68 -20.12
CA PRO A 294 -16.55 17.27 -19.81
C PRO A 294 -17.42 16.87 -18.61
N ASP A 295 -18.02 15.68 -18.67
CA ASP A 295 -18.78 15.14 -17.56
C ASP A 295 -17.83 14.65 -16.44
N PRO A 296 -17.87 15.24 -15.24
CA PRO A 296 -16.99 14.85 -14.14
C PRO A 296 -17.25 13.41 -13.67
N ILE A 297 -18.49 12.90 -13.79
CA ILE A 297 -18.85 11.52 -13.45
C ILE A 297 -18.18 10.56 -14.42
N ALA A 298 -18.20 10.89 -15.72
CA ALA A 298 -17.51 10.11 -16.74
C ALA A 298 -15.99 10.09 -16.50
N GLY A 299 -15.39 11.22 -16.11
CA GLY A 299 -13.98 11.32 -15.76
C GLY A 299 -13.58 10.41 -14.59
N ILE A 300 -14.30 10.52 -13.46
CA ILE A 300 -14.06 9.68 -12.27
C ILE A 300 -14.27 8.20 -12.59
N ASN A 301 -15.35 7.87 -13.32
CA ASN A 301 -15.59 6.49 -13.74
C ASN A 301 -14.44 5.99 -14.62
N ARG A 302 -14.00 6.76 -15.62
CA ARG A 302 -12.94 6.35 -16.55
C ARG A 302 -11.58 6.17 -15.86
N ALA A 303 -11.28 6.95 -14.82
CA ALA A 303 -10.07 6.77 -14.01
C ALA A 303 -10.00 5.37 -13.40
N PHE A 304 -11.13 4.81 -12.97
CA PHE A 304 -11.20 3.45 -12.45
C PHE A 304 -10.73 2.41 -13.49
N GLY A 305 -11.20 2.54 -14.74
CA GLY A 305 -10.77 1.67 -15.83
C GLY A 305 -9.30 1.84 -16.21
N SER A 306 -8.75 3.06 -16.05
CA SER A 306 -7.32 3.30 -16.25
C SER A 306 -6.48 2.57 -15.21
N MET A 307 -6.88 2.61 -13.93
CA MET A 307 -6.20 1.86 -12.87
C MET A 307 -6.25 0.35 -13.14
N LEU A 308 -7.42 -0.21 -13.47
CA LEU A 308 -7.52 -1.65 -13.79
C LEU A 308 -6.61 -2.04 -14.96
N ARG A 309 -6.53 -1.20 -16.01
CA ARG A 309 -5.57 -1.38 -17.11
C ARG A 309 -4.12 -1.31 -16.65
N ARG A 310 -3.78 -0.38 -15.76
CA ARG A 310 -2.43 -0.22 -15.22
C ARG A 310 -2.00 -1.48 -14.46
N VAL A 311 -2.87 -2.01 -13.61
CA VAL A 311 -2.64 -3.26 -12.87
C VAL A 311 -2.52 -4.46 -13.83
N GLN A 312 -3.47 -4.61 -14.77
CA GLN A 312 -3.46 -5.70 -15.76
C GLN A 312 -2.15 -5.74 -16.57
N ASN A 313 -1.65 -4.58 -16.98
CA ASN A 313 -0.46 -4.46 -17.82
C ASN A 313 0.83 -4.21 -17.01
N ALA A 314 0.80 -4.37 -15.69
CA ALA A 314 2.01 -4.26 -14.88
C ALA A 314 3.02 -5.35 -15.27
N PRO A 315 4.32 -5.04 -15.42
CA PRO A 315 5.33 -6.03 -15.78
C PRO A 315 5.60 -7.05 -14.66
N GLN A 316 5.28 -6.69 -13.41
CA GLN A 316 5.28 -7.61 -12.28
C GLN A 316 4.16 -8.63 -12.36
N VAL A 317 4.38 -9.79 -11.71
CA VAL A 317 3.31 -10.76 -11.47
C VAL A 317 2.43 -10.25 -10.33
N VAL A 318 1.14 -10.06 -10.61
CA VAL A 318 0.16 -9.57 -9.64
C VAL A 318 -0.66 -10.74 -9.08
N ILE A 319 -0.60 -10.92 -7.77
CA ILE A 319 -1.33 -11.95 -7.03
C ILE A 319 -2.40 -11.27 -6.17
N ALA A 320 -3.67 -11.65 -6.30
CA ALA A 320 -4.75 -11.17 -5.44
C ALA A 320 -5.14 -12.20 -4.38
N VAL A 321 -5.18 -11.80 -3.11
CA VAL A 321 -5.69 -12.60 -1.98
C VAL A 321 -7.07 -12.08 -1.60
N CYS A 322 -8.10 -12.83 -1.99
CA CYS A 322 -9.50 -12.41 -1.91
C CYS A 322 -10.19 -12.96 -0.65
N GLU A 323 -10.60 -12.06 0.24
CA GLU A 323 -11.21 -12.40 1.53
C GLU A 323 -12.46 -11.57 1.79
N GLY A 324 -13.38 -12.08 2.60
CA GLY A 324 -14.54 -11.31 3.05
C GLY A 324 -15.40 -10.75 1.91
N ALA A 325 -15.32 -9.44 1.66
CA ALA A 325 -16.09 -8.80 0.58
C ALA A 325 -15.20 -8.56 -0.64
N VAL A 326 -15.63 -9.01 -1.82
CA VAL A 326 -14.97 -8.84 -3.11
C VAL A 326 -16.01 -8.33 -4.12
N LEU A 327 -16.44 -7.09 -3.94
CA LEU A 327 -17.58 -6.52 -4.65
C LEU A 327 -17.15 -5.36 -5.54
N GLY A 328 -17.88 -5.15 -6.64
CA GLY A 328 -17.68 -4.01 -7.55
C GLY A 328 -16.22 -3.76 -7.89
N GLY A 329 -15.65 -2.64 -7.44
CA GLY A 329 -14.26 -2.31 -7.72
C GLY A 329 -13.24 -3.36 -7.27
N GLY A 330 -13.46 -4.01 -6.12
CA GLY A 330 -12.63 -5.13 -5.65
C GLY A 330 -12.73 -6.36 -6.55
N PHE A 331 -13.92 -6.62 -7.10
CA PHE A 331 -14.13 -7.66 -8.09
C PHE A 331 -13.32 -7.38 -9.36
N GLY A 332 -13.27 -6.12 -9.81
CA GLY A 332 -12.45 -5.68 -10.94
C GLY A 332 -10.95 -5.93 -10.71
N LEU A 333 -10.42 -5.56 -9.54
CA LEU A 333 -9.02 -5.83 -9.17
C LEU A 333 -8.69 -7.32 -9.19
N ALA A 334 -9.57 -8.18 -8.66
CA ALA A 334 -9.38 -9.62 -8.70
C ALA A 334 -9.34 -10.15 -10.15
N CYS A 335 -10.15 -9.59 -11.06
CA CYS A 335 -10.18 -10.01 -12.47
C CYS A 335 -8.91 -9.66 -13.26
N VAL A 336 -8.17 -8.63 -12.83
CA VAL A 336 -6.94 -8.17 -13.51
C VAL A 336 -5.65 -8.64 -12.84
N SER A 337 -5.77 -9.58 -11.89
CA SER A 337 -4.61 -10.26 -11.30
C SER A 337 -4.18 -11.44 -12.17
N ASP A 338 -2.87 -11.70 -12.23
CA ASP A 338 -2.34 -12.87 -12.93
C ASP A 338 -2.72 -14.15 -12.17
N ILE A 339 -2.64 -14.10 -10.84
CA ILE A 339 -3.00 -15.20 -9.94
C ILE A 339 -3.98 -14.66 -8.89
N ALA A 340 -4.97 -15.47 -8.53
CA ALA A 340 -5.99 -15.09 -7.57
C ALA A 340 -6.31 -16.26 -6.66
N PHE A 341 -6.22 -16.02 -5.36
CA PHE A 341 -6.59 -16.93 -4.29
C PHE A 341 -7.83 -16.39 -3.58
N ALA A 342 -8.67 -17.28 -3.08
CA ALA A 342 -9.81 -16.86 -2.28
C ALA A 342 -10.03 -17.76 -1.07
N HIS A 343 -10.44 -17.17 0.05
CA HIS A 343 -11.14 -17.95 1.07
C HIS A 343 -12.46 -18.45 0.49
N VAL A 344 -12.80 -19.72 0.75
CA VAL A 344 -14.00 -20.37 0.17
C VAL A 344 -15.31 -19.67 0.55
N ASP A 345 -15.30 -18.90 1.63
CA ASP A 345 -16.44 -18.13 2.14
C ASP A 345 -16.47 -16.66 1.68
N ALA A 346 -15.43 -16.18 0.99
CA ALA A 346 -15.37 -14.83 0.43
C ALA A 346 -16.57 -14.57 -0.49
N LYS A 347 -17.13 -13.36 -0.43
CA LYS A 347 -18.37 -12.96 -1.13
C LYS A 347 -18.05 -12.11 -2.33
N PHE A 348 -18.33 -12.66 -3.50
CA PHE A 348 -18.14 -12.03 -4.79
C PHE A 348 -19.47 -11.52 -5.36
N GLY A 349 -19.45 -10.44 -6.13
CA GLY A 349 -20.62 -9.99 -6.88
C GLY A 349 -20.49 -8.61 -7.51
N MET A 350 -21.43 -8.32 -8.41
CA MET A 350 -21.55 -7.06 -9.15
C MET A 350 -22.95 -6.45 -8.89
N PRO A 351 -23.19 -5.86 -7.71
CA PRO A 351 -24.52 -5.46 -7.29
C PRO A 351 -24.92 -4.06 -7.78
N GLU A 352 -24.23 -3.51 -8.78
CA GLU A 352 -24.43 -2.15 -9.30
C GLU A 352 -25.82 -1.99 -9.94
N THR A 353 -26.29 -2.99 -10.70
CA THR A 353 -27.58 -2.93 -11.40
C THR A 353 -28.75 -2.91 -10.44
N THR A 354 -28.60 -3.50 -9.25
CA THR A 354 -29.60 -3.40 -8.17
C THR A 354 -29.71 -1.98 -7.58
N ARG A 355 -28.79 -1.09 -7.94
CA ARG A 355 -28.73 0.33 -7.52
C ARG A 355 -28.94 1.29 -8.70
N GLY A 356 -29.34 0.77 -9.86
CA GLY A 356 -29.53 1.58 -11.07
C GLY A 356 -28.22 2.05 -11.73
N LEU A 357 -27.09 1.41 -11.41
CA LEU A 357 -25.78 1.73 -11.96
C LEU A 357 -25.28 0.58 -12.83
N PRO A 358 -24.65 0.83 -13.99
CA PRO A 358 -23.92 -0.20 -14.70
C PRO A 358 -22.53 -0.42 -14.06
N PRO A 359 -22.02 -1.66 -14.01
CA PRO A 359 -20.63 -1.96 -13.62
C PRO A 359 -19.64 -1.62 -14.76
N ALA A 360 -19.69 -0.37 -15.25
CA ALA A 360 -19.18 0.03 -16.56
C ALA A 360 -17.69 -0.27 -16.79
N GLN A 361 -16.84 -0.02 -15.79
CA GLN A 361 -15.40 -0.25 -15.91
C GLN A 361 -14.95 -1.64 -15.47
N ILE A 362 -15.81 -2.41 -14.80
CA ILE A 362 -15.45 -3.74 -14.30
C ILE A 362 -15.89 -4.79 -15.31
N ALA A 363 -17.08 -4.63 -15.92
CA ALA A 363 -17.69 -5.62 -16.81
C ALA A 363 -16.78 -6.11 -17.96
N PRO A 364 -15.99 -5.26 -18.67
CA PRO A 364 -15.08 -5.75 -19.70
C PRO A 364 -14.04 -6.76 -19.17
N PHE A 365 -13.45 -6.48 -18.00
CA PHE A 365 -12.46 -7.38 -17.39
C PHE A 365 -13.10 -8.65 -16.84
N VAL A 366 -14.35 -8.60 -16.38
CA VAL A 366 -15.09 -9.81 -16.00
C VAL A 366 -15.35 -10.70 -17.23
N VAL A 367 -15.69 -10.10 -18.37
CA VAL A 367 -15.83 -10.85 -19.63
C VAL A 367 -14.52 -11.49 -20.04
N GLU A 368 -13.40 -10.76 -19.96
CA GLU A 368 -12.07 -11.33 -20.22
C GLU A 368 -11.72 -12.48 -19.25
N ARG A 369 -12.15 -12.38 -17.98
CA ARG A 369 -11.81 -13.35 -16.93
C ARG A 369 -12.62 -14.65 -16.97
N ILE A 370 -13.94 -14.57 -17.12
CA ILE A 370 -14.84 -15.73 -17.00
C ILE A 370 -15.74 -15.95 -18.22
N GLY A 371 -15.50 -15.21 -19.30
CA GLY A 371 -16.26 -15.28 -20.54
C GLY A 371 -17.62 -14.57 -20.48
N LEU A 372 -18.12 -14.19 -21.66
CA LEU A 372 -19.33 -13.40 -21.82
C LEU A 372 -20.57 -14.04 -21.16
N THR A 373 -20.72 -15.36 -21.28
CA THR A 373 -21.91 -16.08 -20.81
C THR A 373 -22.07 -16.04 -19.29
N GLN A 374 -20.99 -16.21 -18.53
CA GLN A 374 -21.07 -16.10 -17.08
C GLN A 374 -21.11 -14.63 -16.64
N ALA A 375 -20.32 -13.77 -17.28
CA ALA A 375 -20.31 -12.34 -16.97
C ALA A 375 -21.71 -11.71 -17.10
N ARG A 376 -22.45 -11.99 -18.19
CA ARG A 376 -23.82 -11.47 -18.36
C ARG A 376 -24.78 -12.00 -17.30
N ARG A 377 -24.66 -13.27 -16.90
CA ARG A 377 -25.50 -13.86 -15.85
C ARG A 377 -25.30 -13.11 -14.53
N LEU A 378 -24.06 -12.87 -14.14
CA LEU A 378 -23.72 -12.19 -12.89
C LEU A 378 -24.11 -10.70 -12.93
N ALA A 379 -23.68 -9.96 -13.95
CA ALA A 379 -23.89 -8.52 -14.04
C ALA A 379 -25.38 -8.12 -14.18
N LEU A 380 -26.18 -8.88 -14.93
CA LEU A 380 -27.59 -8.56 -15.17
C LEU A 380 -28.51 -8.98 -14.02
N THR A 381 -28.08 -9.90 -13.16
CA THR A 381 -28.88 -10.35 -12.00
C THR A 381 -28.43 -9.69 -10.69
N GLY A 382 -27.26 -9.06 -10.66
CA GLY A 382 -26.65 -8.57 -9.43
C GLY A 382 -26.30 -9.69 -8.45
N ALA A 383 -26.15 -10.93 -8.92
CA ALA A 383 -25.96 -12.10 -8.08
C ALA A 383 -24.68 -12.01 -7.23
N GLN A 384 -24.81 -12.46 -5.98
CA GLN A 384 -23.68 -12.67 -5.08
C GLN A 384 -23.44 -14.17 -4.87
N PHE A 385 -22.17 -14.56 -4.79
CA PHE A 385 -21.75 -15.95 -4.63
C PHE A 385 -20.50 -16.06 -3.77
N ARG A 386 -20.16 -17.29 -3.36
CA ARG A 386 -19.04 -17.58 -2.44
C ARG A 386 -17.76 -17.94 -3.20
N GLY A 387 -16.62 -17.93 -2.51
CA GLY A 387 -15.30 -18.25 -3.07
C GLY A 387 -15.24 -19.62 -3.74
N ALA A 388 -15.93 -20.64 -3.20
CA ALA A 388 -16.03 -21.94 -3.86
C ALA A 388 -16.64 -21.87 -5.27
N GLU A 389 -17.66 -21.03 -5.47
CA GLU A 389 -18.26 -20.80 -6.78
C GLU A 389 -17.36 -19.92 -7.66
N ALA A 390 -16.62 -18.97 -7.07
CA ALA A 390 -15.62 -18.19 -7.79
C ALA A 390 -14.54 -19.08 -8.43
N LEU A 391 -14.09 -20.11 -7.71
CA LEU A 391 -13.18 -21.12 -8.24
C LEU A 391 -13.82 -21.91 -9.39
N ARG A 392 -15.05 -22.39 -9.21
CA ARG A 392 -15.78 -23.14 -10.25
C ARG A 392 -15.98 -22.33 -11.54
N LEU A 393 -16.13 -21.02 -11.43
CA LEU A 393 -16.31 -20.11 -12.57
C LEU A 393 -14.98 -19.74 -13.26
N GLY A 394 -13.82 -20.12 -12.71
CA GLY A 394 -12.51 -19.68 -13.19
C GLY A 394 -12.19 -18.22 -12.84
N LEU A 395 -12.91 -17.61 -11.90
CA LEU A 395 -12.64 -16.24 -11.46
C LEU A 395 -11.34 -16.18 -10.64
N VAL A 396 -11.17 -17.16 -9.75
CA VAL A 396 -9.97 -17.38 -8.96
C VAL A 396 -9.35 -18.72 -9.31
N HIS A 397 -8.06 -18.87 -9.05
CA HIS A 397 -7.30 -20.05 -9.44
C HIS A 397 -7.33 -21.13 -8.37
N GLU A 398 -7.36 -20.74 -7.09
CA GLU A 398 -7.41 -21.66 -5.95
C GLU A 398 -8.27 -21.11 -4.81
N GLY A 399 -8.91 -22.02 -4.06
CA GLY A 399 -9.79 -21.71 -2.94
C GLY A 399 -9.31 -22.41 -1.65
N PHE A 400 -9.35 -21.69 -0.53
CA PHE A 400 -8.77 -22.13 0.74
C PHE A 400 -9.78 -22.10 1.87
N ALA A 401 -9.74 -23.10 2.75
CA ALA A 401 -10.61 -23.16 3.94
C ALA A 401 -9.95 -22.56 5.17
N SER A 402 -8.61 -22.49 5.19
CA SER A 402 -7.82 -21.94 6.28
C SER A 402 -6.78 -20.94 5.80
N GLU A 403 -6.39 -20.02 6.68
CA GLU A 403 -5.34 -19.04 6.40
C GLU A 403 -3.96 -19.70 6.23
N GLU A 404 -3.69 -20.77 6.98
CA GLU A 404 -2.44 -21.51 6.92
C GLU A 404 -2.21 -22.16 5.54
N GLU A 405 -3.23 -22.80 4.99
CA GLU A 405 -3.19 -23.37 3.63
C GLU A 405 -2.94 -22.28 2.58
N LEU A 406 -3.62 -21.13 2.73
CA LEU A 406 -3.45 -19.98 1.83
C LEU A 406 -2.03 -19.43 1.89
N GLN A 407 -1.48 -19.21 3.09
CA GLN A 407 -0.11 -18.70 3.26
C GLN A 407 0.92 -19.67 2.70
N THR A 408 0.75 -20.97 2.92
CA THR A 408 1.62 -22.01 2.37
C THR A 408 1.62 -21.94 0.84
N LYS A 409 0.43 -21.87 0.24
CA LYS A 409 0.33 -21.79 -1.22
C LYS A 409 0.84 -20.47 -1.78
N LEU A 410 0.63 -19.36 -1.07
CA LEU A 410 1.19 -18.07 -1.47
C LEU A 410 2.71 -18.10 -1.46
N ALA A 411 3.33 -18.65 -0.42
CA ALA A 411 4.79 -18.80 -0.34
C ALA A 411 5.33 -19.67 -1.49
N ASP A 412 4.69 -20.81 -1.77
CA ASP A 412 5.06 -21.69 -2.88
C ASP A 412 4.94 -20.98 -4.25
N THR A 413 3.88 -20.21 -4.43
CA THR A 413 3.64 -19.46 -5.66
C THR A 413 4.66 -18.33 -5.84
N LEU A 414 4.97 -17.60 -4.77
CA LEU A 414 6.01 -16.57 -4.78
C LEU A 414 7.38 -17.18 -5.08
N LYS A 415 7.70 -18.36 -4.53
CA LYS A 415 8.93 -19.09 -4.86
C LYS A 415 9.00 -19.44 -6.35
N GLN A 416 7.89 -19.86 -6.96
CA GLN A 416 7.83 -20.11 -8.41
C GLN A 416 8.06 -18.83 -9.22
N VAL A 417 7.42 -17.72 -8.83
CA VAL A 417 7.56 -16.42 -9.50
C VAL A 417 9.00 -15.90 -9.39
N LEU A 418 9.60 -15.94 -8.20
CA LEU A 418 10.98 -15.51 -7.95
C LEU A 418 12.00 -16.41 -8.65
N GLY A 419 11.67 -17.68 -8.87
CA GLY A 419 12.46 -18.62 -9.68
C GLY A 419 12.51 -18.29 -11.18
N CYS A 420 11.55 -17.51 -11.69
CA CYS A 420 11.53 -17.04 -13.08
C CYS A 420 12.35 -15.76 -13.22
N ALA A 421 12.79 -15.38 -14.42
CA ALA A 421 13.52 -14.12 -14.63
C ALA A 421 12.55 -12.92 -14.82
N PRO A 422 12.84 -11.72 -14.26
CA PRO A 422 11.91 -10.59 -14.27
C PRO A 422 11.48 -10.16 -15.68
N LYS A 423 12.45 -9.92 -16.58
CA LYS A 423 12.16 -9.39 -17.93
C LYS A 423 11.50 -10.45 -18.78
N ALA A 424 11.91 -11.70 -18.65
CA ALA A 424 11.24 -12.82 -19.29
C ALA A 424 9.75 -12.88 -18.90
N ASN A 425 9.42 -12.75 -17.61
CA ASN A 425 8.02 -12.71 -17.15
C ASN A 425 7.26 -11.49 -17.70
N ALA A 426 7.85 -10.29 -17.64
CA ALA A 426 7.23 -9.07 -18.14
C ALA A 426 6.91 -9.16 -19.65
N VAL A 427 7.86 -9.65 -20.45
CA VAL A 427 7.68 -9.89 -21.89
C VAL A 427 6.61 -10.94 -22.15
N THR A 428 6.65 -12.05 -21.43
CA THR A 428 5.68 -13.15 -21.58
C THR A 428 4.27 -12.67 -21.27
N LYS A 429 4.09 -11.95 -20.15
CA LYS A 429 2.79 -11.35 -19.77
C LYS A 429 2.27 -10.40 -20.85
N ALA A 430 3.12 -9.55 -21.41
CA ALA A 430 2.73 -8.66 -22.50
C ALA A 430 2.28 -9.42 -23.77
N ILE A 431 2.96 -10.51 -24.13
CA ILE A 431 2.55 -11.38 -25.26
C ILE A 431 1.17 -11.99 -24.98
N LEU A 432 0.97 -12.59 -23.80
CA LEU A 432 -0.30 -13.20 -23.40
C LEU A 432 -1.47 -12.20 -23.47
N LEU A 433 -1.25 -10.97 -23.00
CA LEU A 433 -2.28 -9.94 -22.98
C LEU A 433 -2.70 -9.42 -24.37
N ASN A 434 -1.89 -9.66 -25.40
CA ASN A 434 -2.17 -9.27 -26.79
C ASN A 434 -2.95 -10.34 -27.57
N VAL A 435 -2.99 -11.59 -27.09
CA VAL A 435 -3.72 -12.69 -27.73
C VAL A 435 -5.22 -12.36 -27.75
N GLY A 436 -5.84 -12.47 -28.94
CA GLY A 436 -7.26 -12.15 -29.15
C GLY A 436 -7.57 -10.66 -29.25
N LYS A 437 -6.57 -9.77 -29.05
CA LYS A 437 -6.70 -8.32 -29.26
C LYS A 437 -6.04 -7.85 -30.55
N LEU A 438 -4.93 -8.48 -30.92
CA LEU A 438 -4.23 -8.27 -32.18
C LEU A 438 -4.43 -9.47 -33.09
N ASP A 439 -4.14 -9.26 -34.37
CA ASP A 439 -4.00 -10.34 -35.33
C ASP A 439 -2.91 -11.33 -34.89
N MET A 440 -3.13 -12.63 -35.10
CA MET A 440 -2.23 -13.66 -34.58
C MET A 440 -0.84 -13.58 -35.22
N ASP A 441 -0.73 -13.27 -36.51
CA ASP A 441 0.57 -13.16 -37.17
C ASP A 441 1.33 -11.95 -36.61
N ALA A 442 0.63 -10.83 -36.36
CA ALA A 442 1.22 -9.67 -35.68
C ALA A 442 1.71 -9.98 -34.26
N VAL A 443 1.01 -10.84 -33.50
CA VAL A 443 1.46 -11.30 -32.17
C VAL A 443 2.72 -12.16 -32.31
N LEU A 444 2.76 -13.08 -33.28
CA LEU A 444 3.89 -13.98 -33.50
C LEU A 444 5.15 -13.24 -33.94
N ASP A 445 5.01 -12.25 -34.84
CA ASP A 445 6.13 -11.41 -35.30
C ASP A 445 6.73 -10.59 -34.15
N ASP A 446 5.88 -9.91 -33.35
CA ASP A 446 6.32 -9.15 -32.17
C ASP A 446 6.94 -10.08 -31.10
N ALA A 447 6.36 -11.26 -30.87
CA ALA A 447 6.89 -12.26 -29.94
C ALA A 447 8.28 -12.77 -30.38
N ALA A 448 8.48 -13.03 -31.67
CA ALA A 448 9.79 -13.45 -32.20
C ALA A 448 10.86 -12.37 -32.01
N ALA A 449 10.51 -11.10 -32.27
CA ALA A 449 11.41 -9.98 -32.05
C ALA A 449 11.80 -9.83 -30.57
N LYS A 450 10.82 -9.92 -29.66
CA LYS A 450 11.03 -9.85 -28.21
C LYS A 450 11.83 -11.04 -27.68
N PHE A 451 11.56 -12.25 -28.15
CA PHE A 451 12.34 -13.44 -27.83
C PHE A 451 13.82 -13.26 -28.19
N ALA A 452 14.09 -12.79 -29.42
CA ALA A 452 15.46 -12.52 -29.86
C ALA A 452 16.15 -11.44 -29.02
N ALA A 453 15.42 -10.43 -28.52
CA ALA A 453 15.95 -9.45 -27.58
C ALA A 453 16.27 -10.07 -26.21
N CYS A 454 15.40 -10.93 -25.67
CA CYS A 454 15.65 -11.66 -24.41
C CYS A 454 16.88 -12.58 -24.51
N VAL A 455 17.03 -13.33 -25.62
CA VAL A 455 18.19 -14.20 -25.86
C VAL A 455 19.51 -13.41 -25.87
N ARG A 456 19.50 -12.20 -26.42
CA ARG A 456 20.67 -11.29 -26.46
C ARG A 456 20.88 -10.52 -25.15
N GLY A 457 19.89 -10.50 -24.26
CA GLY A 457 19.93 -9.82 -22.97
C GLY A 457 20.77 -10.55 -21.92
N LEU A 458 20.77 -10.05 -20.69
CA LEU A 458 21.57 -10.62 -19.60
C LEU A 458 20.95 -11.88 -18.98
N GLU A 459 19.62 -11.98 -18.96
CA GLU A 459 18.91 -13.07 -18.26
C GLU A 459 19.08 -14.42 -18.96
N ALA A 460 18.94 -14.48 -20.28
CA ALA A 460 18.98 -15.77 -21.00
C ALA A 460 20.36 -16.46 -20.92
N PRO A 461 21.50 -15.78 -21.17
CA PRO A 461 22.82 -16.38 -20.96
C PRO A 461 23.06 -16.86 -19.53
N GLU A 462 22.64 -16.09 -18.52
CA GLU A 462 22.74 -16.48 -17.11
C GLU A 462 21.88 -17.72 -16.80
N GLY A 463 20.64 -17.77 -17.29
CA GLY A 463 19.75 -18.91 -17.09
C GLY A 463 20.27 -20.20 -17.73
N ILE A 464 20.75 -20.11 -18.97
CA ILE A 464 21.36 -21.24 -19.69
C ILE A 464 22.62 -21.70 -18.94
N ALA A 465 23.48 -20.78 -18.51
CA ALA A 465 24.68 -21.12 -17.76
C ALA A 465 24.34 -21.79 -16.42
N ALA A 466 23.38 -21.26 -15.67
CA ALA A 466 22.93 -21.82 -14.39
C ALA A 466 22.37 -23.23 -14.54
N PHE A 467 21.54 -23.45 -15.57
CA PHE A 467 20.99 -24.77 -15.90
C PHE A 467 22.09 -25.78 -16.24
N MET A 468 23.03 -25.43 -17.12
CA MET A 468 24.16 -26.29 -17.50
C MET A 468 25.07 -26.62 -16.30
N GLN A 469 25.22 -25.67 -15.37
CA GLN A 469 26.03 -25.81 -14.16
C GLN A 469 25.29 -26.45 -12.98
N LYS A 470 24.00 -26.79 -13.12
CA LYS A 470 23.14 -27.34 -12.05
C LYS A 470 23.12 -26.47 -10.78
N ARG A 471 23.09 -25.15 -10.95
CA ARG A 471 22.95 -24.17 -9.86
C ARG A 471 21.69 -23.31 -10.05
N ALA A 472 21.26 -22.63 -9.00
CA ALA A 472 20.23 -21.59 -9.13
C ALA A 472 20.76 -20.41 -9.97
N PRO A 473 19.94 -19.86 -10.89
CA PRO A 473 20.28 -18.62 -11.59
C PRO A 473 20.29 -17.44 -10.60
N LYS A 474 21.05 -16.39 -10.90
CA LYS A 474 21.24 -15.23 -10.00
C LYS A 474 19.94 -14.59 -9.49
N TRP A 475 18.88 -14.58 -10.29
CA TRP A 475 17.59 -13.99 -9.88
C TRP A 475 16.79 -14.86 -8.90
N ALA A 476 17.20 -16.10 -8.69
CA ALA A 476 16.57 -17.09 -7.82
C ALA A 476 17.46 -17.47 -6.62
N GLN A 477 18.53 -16.70 -6.38
CA GLN A 477 19.46 -16.87 -5.25
C GLN A 477 19.03 -16.08 -4.03
#